data_AF-A0A7R9N1T7-F1
#
_entry.id   AF-A0A7R9N1T7-F1
#
_cell.length_a   1.000
_cell.length_b   1.000
_cell.length_c   1.000
_cell.angle_alpha   90.00
_cell.angle_beta   90.00
_cell.angle_gamma   90.00
#
_symmetry.space_group_name_H-M   'P 1'
#
loop_
_entity.id
_entity.type
_entity.pdbx_description
1 polymer ?
#
loop_
_entity_poly.entity_id
_entity_poly.type
_entity_poly.pdbx_seq_one_letter_code
_entity_poly.pdbx_strand_id
1 'polypeptide(L)'
;MDYGRLTEKKVRYIVRHKRRGKSNREIAFEMRVSVSTVKRVWSCWLTQGEYLPIRKRGRKVKELSEEEKEIVREAKMKYKLGARRLEKVIEQVYGIYIPHNRIHKYLLEEGLAKEEPRKKRRRKPYIRYEREHSMSAGHIDGSIRMG
;
A
#
# COMPACT_ATOMS: atom_id res chain seq x y z
N MET A 1 -8.52 -17.31 16.00
CA MET A 1 -7.24 -17.72 16.62
C MET A 1 -6.22 -17.94 15.51
N ASP A 2 -5.19 -17.09 15.40
CA ASP A 2 -4.24 -17.04 14.25
C ASP A 2 -3.16 -18.14 14.35
N TYR A 3 -3.41 -19.28 13.72
CA TYR A 3 -2.40 -20.33 13.50
C TYR A 3 -1.58 -19.97 12.25
N GLY A 4 -0.24 -20.00 12.35
CA GLY A 4 0.64 -20.07 11.16
C GLY A 4 1.38 -18.80 10.73
N ARG A 5 1.15 -17.62 11.31
CA ARG A 5 1.99 -16.46 11.00
C ARG A 5 3.35 -16.57 11.71
N LEU A 6 4.41 -16.67 10.91
CA LEU A 6 5.79 -16.57 11.39
C LEU A 6 6.10 -15.11 11.71
N THR A 7 6.42 -14.82 12.97
CA THR A 7 6.88 -13.50 13.44
C THR A 7 8.33 -13.59 13.85
N GLU A 8 8.99 -12.44 13.97
CA GLU A 8 10.43 -12.38 14.25
C GLU A 8 10.76 -13.01 15.62
N LYS A 9 9.87 -12.80 16.60
CA LYS A 9 9.95 -13.46 17.92
C LYS A 9 9.95 -14.98 17.78
N LYS A 10 9.12 -15.55 16.88
CA LYS A 10 9.08 -16.99 16.63
C LYS A 10 10.37 -17.49 15.96
N VAL A 11 10.91 -16.74 15.00
CA VAL A 11 12.19 -17.06 14.34
C VAL A 11 13.32 -17.14 15.37
N ARG A 12 13.43 -16.13 16.24
CA ARG A 12 14.42 -16.11 17.33
C ARG A 12 14.24 -17.26 18.31
N TYR A 13 12.99 -17.58 18.66
CA TYR A 13 12.68 -18.72 19.53
C TYR A 13 13.14 -20.04 18.91
N ILE A 14 12.78 -20.28 17.64
CA ILE A 14 13.14 -21.51 16.92
C ILE A 14 14.66 -21.72 16.92
N VAL A 15 15.43 -20.70 16.53
CA VAL A 15 16.91 -20.80 16.48
C VAL A 15 17.49 -21.07 17.87
N ARG A 16 17.04 -20.33 18.89
CA ARG A 16 17.51 -20.50 20.28
C ARG A 16 17.26 -21.92 20.79
N HIS A 17 16.08 -22.47 20.55
CA HIS A 17 15.71 -23.79 21.05
C HIS A 17 16.31 -24.93 20.21
N LYS A 18 16.52 -24.72 18.90
CA LYS A 18 17.30 -25.65 18.06
C LYS A 18 18.75 -25.75 18.51
N ARG A 19 19.39 -24.65 18.91
CA ARG A 19 20.74 -24.67 19.51
C ARG A 19 20.81 -25.46 20.83
N ARG A 20 19.69 -25.57 21.56
CA ARG A 20 19.56 -26.36 22.79
C ARG A 20 19.18 -27.83 22.54
N GLY A 21 19.13 -28.27 21.27
CA GLY A 21 18.83 -29.66 20.93
C GLY A 21 17.35 -30.05 20.93
N LYS A 22 16.41 -29.11 21.13
CA LYS A 22 14.97 -29.43 21.07
C LYS A 22 14.56 -29.99 19.71
N SER A 23 13.60 -30.92 19.72
CA SER A 23 13.10 -31.54 18.50
C SER A 23 12.28 -30.56 17.64
N ASN A 24 12.20 -30.82 16.33
CA ASN A 24 11.43 -29.96 15.43
C ASN A 24 9.92 -30.00 15.72
N ARG A 25 9.42 -31.14 16.22
CA ARG A 25 8.00 -31.36 16.51
C ARG A 25 7.56 -30.58 17.73
N GLU A 26 8.36 -30.60 18.80
CA GLU A 26 8.09 -29.82 20.03
C GLU A 26 8.08 -28.32 19.74
N ILE A 27 9.10 -27.82 19.03
CA ILE A 27 9.18 -26.39 18.69
C ILE A 27 8.00 -25.96 17.81
N ALA A 28 7.60 -26.81 16.86
CA ALA A 28 6.45 -26.57 16.00
C ALA A 28 5.15 -26.48 16.81
N PHE A 29 4.96 -27.39 17.77
CA PHE A 29 3.82 -27.43 18.67
C PHE A 29 3.77 -26.20 19.59
N GLU A 30 4.87 -25.90 20.31
CA GLU A 30 5.00 -24.76 21.22
C GLU A 30 4.71 -23.43 20.52
N MET A 31 5.25 -23.25 19.31
CA MET A 31 5.14 -21.99 18.56
C MET A 31 3.93 -21.93 17.61
N ARG A 32 3.14 -23.01 17.54
CA ARG A 32 1.99 -23.17 16.63
C ARG A 32 2.36 -22.84 15.17
N VAL A 33 3.43 -23.45 14.68
CA VAL A 33 3.93 -23.34 13.30
C VAL A 33 4.11 -24.73 12.70
N SER A 34 4.17 -24.84 11.38
CA SER A 34 4.43 -26.14 10.75
C SER A 34 5.87 -26.61 11.01
N VAL A 35 6.07 -27.93 11.07
CA VAL A 35 7.41 -28.55 11.16
C VAL A 35 8.30 -28.11 9.99
N SER A 36 7.74 -27.95 8.79
CA SER A 36 8.43 -27.42 7.61
C SER A 36 8.95 -25.99 7.81
N THR A 37 8.21 -25.14 8.53
CA THR A 37 8.64 -23.78 8.86
C THR A 37 9.84 -23.80 9.79
N VAL A 38 9.83 -24.68 10.80
CA VAL A 38 10.97 -24.86 11.72
C VAL A 38 12.22 -25.31 10.96
N LYS A 39 12.08 -26.31 10.09
CA LYS A 39 13.18 -26.79 9.22
C LYS A 39 13.75 -25.67 8.35
N ARG A 40 12.88 -24.88 7.70
CA ARG A 40 13.30 -23.76 6.85
C ARG A 40 14.06 -22.69 7.62
N VAL A 41 13.57 -22.30 8.79
CA VAL A 41 14.25 -21.32 9.66
C VAL A 41 15.62 -21.83 10.11
N TRP A 42 15.70 -23.10 10.50
CA TRP A 42 16.96 -23.71 10.94
C TRP A 42 17.97 -23.85 9.80
N SER A 43 17.51 -24.26 8.61
CA SER A 43 18.37 -24.35 7.43
C SER A 43 18.94 -22.98 7.04
N CYS A 44 18.12 -21.93 7.04
CA CYS A 44 18.57 -20.57 6.76
C CYS A 44 19.63 -20.10 7.76
N TRP A 45 19.43 -20.39 9.05
CA TRP A 45 20.41 -20.10 10.11
C TRP A 45 21.73 -20.85 9.91
N LEU A 46 21.70 -22.13 9.53
CA LEU A 46 22.92 -22.91 9.29
C LEU A 46 23.70 -22.43 8.06
N THR A 47 23.01 -22.03 6.99
CA THR A 47 23.66 -21.60 5.74
C THR A 47 24.22 -20.18 5.84
N GLN A 48 23.48 -19.25 6.47
CA GLN A 48 23.79 -17.82 6.42
C GLN A 48 24.27 -17.25 7.76
N GLY A 49 24.05 -17.95 8.89
CA GLY A 49 24.35 -17.42 10.23
C GLY A 49 23.40 -16.31 10.71
N GLU A 50 22.39 -15.97 9.90
CA GLU A 50 21.43 -14.90 10.17
C GLU A 50 20.01 -15.42 10.43
N TYR A 51 19.21 -14.63 11.14
CA TYR A 51 17.79 -14.94 11.34
C TYR A 51 17.01 -14.78 10.04
N LEU A 52 16.11 -15.73 9.74
CA LEU A 52 15.26 -15.67 8.54
C LEU A 52 14.50 -14.34 8.45
N PRO A 53 14.77 -13.49 7.44
CA PRO A 53 14.10 -12.20 7.30
C PRO A 53 12.64 -12.41 6.87
N ILE A 54 11.70 -11.85 7.64
CA ILE A 54 10.28 -11.93 7.32
C ILE A 54 9.94 -10.84 6.32
N ARG A 55 9.89 -11.23 5.05
CA ARG A 55 9.48 -10.31 3.96
C ARG A 55 8.00 -9.94 4.08
N LYS A 56 7.68 -8.68 3.81
CA LYS A 56 6.29 -8.23 3.64
C LYS A 56 5.70 -9.00 2.45
N ARG A 57 4.59 -9.69 2.70
CA ARG A 57 3.84 -10.39 1.64
C ARG A 57 3.12 -9.35 0.80
N GLY A 58 3.12 -9.55 -0.52
CA GLY A 58 2.44 -8.66 -1.45
C GLY A 58 3.19 -8.52 -2.76
N ARG A 59 2.54 -7.87 -3.74
CA ARG A 59 3.14 -7.55 -5.03
C ARG A 59 4.25 -6.51 -4.81
N LYS A 60 5.44 -6.77 -5.36
CA LYS A 60 6.51 -5.77 -5.39
C LYS A 60 6.05 -4.57 -6.22
N VAL A 61 6.31 -3.36 -5.74
CA VAL A 61 5.99 -2.13 -6.49
C VAL A 61 6.96 -2.05 -7.66
N LYS A 62 6.44 -1.84 -8.88
CA LYS A 62 7.26 -1.56 -10.07
C LYS A 62 7.58 -0.07 -10.10
N GLU A 63 8.83 0.27 -9.82
CA GLU A 63 9.33 1.64 -9.92
C GLU A 63 9.38 2.08 -11.39
N LEU A 64 9.42 3.40 -11.62
CA LEU A 64 9.57 3.96 -12.96
C LEU A 64 11.02 3.78 -13.41
N SER A 65 11.23 3.34 -14.66
CA SER A 65 12.56 3.42 -15.29
C SER A 65 12.99 4.88 -15.42
N GLU A 66 14.29 5.12 -15.62
CA GLU A 66 14.80 6.48 -15.77
C GLU A 66 14.18 7.19 -16.99
N GLU A 67 14.00 6.45 -18.09
CA GLU A 67 13.29 6.91 -19.30
C GLU A 67 11.83 7.31 -19.00
N GLU A 68 11.09 6.46 -18.26
CA GLU A 68 9.71 6.77 -17.87
C GLU A 68 9.64 8.03 -16.99
N LYS A 69 10.63 8.26 -16.11
CA LYS A 69 10.68 9.46 -15.26
C LYS A 69 10.91 10.72 -16.08
N GLU A 70 11.82 10.68 -17.06
CA GLU A 70 12.12 11.81 -17.92
C GLU A 70 10.89 12.23 -18.73
N ILE A 71 10.19 11.27 -19.34
CA ILE A 71 8.94 11.50 -20.06
C ILE A 71 7.89 12.16 -19.14
N VAL A 72 7.75 11.67 -17.91
CA VAL A 72 6.79 12.25 -16.95
C VAL A 72 7.20 13.67 -16.56
N ARG A 73 8.50 13.94 -16.35
CA ARG A 73 9.01 15.28 -16.02
C ARG A 73 8.77 16.25 -17.16
N GLU A 74 9.10 15.87 -18.39
CA GLU A 74 8.87 16.69 -19.58
C GLU A 74 7.38 17.00 -19.77
N ALA A 75 6.52 15.96 -19.73
CA ALA A 75 5.08 16.12 -19.85
C ALA A 75 4.50 17.02 -18.73
N LYS A 76 5.04 16.91 -17.50
CA LYS A 76 4.63 17.77 -16.39
C LYS A 76 5.03 19.22 -16.62
N MET A 77 6.23 19.51 -17.13
CA MET A 77 6.66 20.88 -17.43
C MET A 77 5.85 21.49 -18.57
N LYS A 78 5.61 20.72 -19.64
CA LYS A 78 4.91 21.15 -20.85
C LYS A 78 3.43 21.43 -20.60
N TYR A 79 2.71 20.49 -19.98
CA TYR A 79 1.25 20.58 -19.84
C TYR A 79 0.80 21.10 -18.46
N LYS A 80 1.66 21.03 -17.43
CA LYS A 80 1.37 21.44 -16.04
C LYS A 80 0.16 20.73 -15.42
N LEU A 81 -0.24 19.58 -15.94
CA LEU A 81 -1.43 18.82 -15.53
C LEU A 81 -1.19 17.93 -14.29
N GLY A 82 -2.29 17.43 -13.71
CA GLY A 82 -2.26 16.41 -12.66
C GLY A 82 -2.09 14.99 -13.21
N ALA A 83 -1.68 14.05 -12.35
CA ALA A 83 -1.30 12.68 -12.73
C ALA A 83 -2.33 11.94 -13.60
N ARG A 84 -3.64 12.07 -13.29
CA ARG A 84 -4.71 11.42 -14.06
C ARG A 84 -4.82 11.92 -15.50
N ARG A 85 -4.56 13.20 -15.74
CA ARG A 85 -4.56 13.76 -17.10
C ARG A 85 -3.23 13.47 -17.80
N LEU A 86 -2.11 13.50 -17.07
CA LEU A 86 -0.80 13.14 -17.60
C LEU A 86 -0.76 11.70 -18.10
N GLU A 87 -1.41 10.75 -17.42
CA GLU A 87 -1.55 9.37 -17.91
C GLU A 87 -2.07 9.33 -19.36
N LYS A 88 -3.19 10.03 -19.63
CA LYS A 88 -3.78 10.09 -20.98
C LYS A 88 -2.89 10.79 -21.99
N VAL A 89 -2.25 11.89 -21.59
CA VAL A 89 -1.38 12.67 -22.48
C VAL A 89 -0.13 11.86 -22.85
N ILE A 90 0.45 11.15 -21.88
CA ILE A 90 1.64 10.33 -22.11
C ILE A 90 1.31 9.16 -23.04
N GLU A 91 0.16 8.51 -22.81
CA GLU A 91 -0.34 7.45 -23.69
C GLU A 91 -0.55 7.95 -25.13
N GLN A 92 -1.12 9.15 -25.30
CA GLN A 92 -1.39 9.73 -26.62
C GLN A 92 -0.14 10.22 -27.36
N VAL A 93 0.82 10.82 -26.65
CA VAL A 93 1.99 11.48 -27.27
C VAL A 93 3.17 10.53 -27.41
N TYR A 94 3.44 9.74 -26.37
CA TYR A 94 4.63 8.89 -26.28
C TYR A 94 4.30 7.41 -26.55
N GLY A 95 3.01 7.03 -26.60
CA GLY A 95 2.60 5.64 -26.84
C GLY A 95 2.87 4.69 -25.67
N ILE A 96 3.24 5.21 -24.49
CA ILE A 96 3.58 4.43 -23.31
C ILE A 96 2.47 4.54 -22.27
N TYR A 97 1.97 3.40 -21.79
CA TYR A 97 0.99 3.38 -20.71
C TYR A 97 1.68 3.38 -19.33
N ILE A 98 1.56 4.50 -18.62
CA ILE A 98 2.01 4.64 -17.23
C ILE A 98 0.80 4.95 -16.34
N PRO A 99 0.43 4.08 -15.38
CA PRO A 99 -0.72 4.33 -14.52
C PRO A 99 -0.51 5.56 -13.63
N HIS A 100 -1.54 6.40 -13.48
CA HIS A 100 -1.47 7.66 -12.71
C HIS A 100 -0.93 7.51 -11.29
N ASN A 101 -1.08 6.35 -10.64
CA ASN A 101 -0.54 6.12 -9.30
C ASN A 101 1.00 6.12 -9.29
N ARG A 102 1.64 5.58 -10.34
CA ARG A 102 3.10 5.62 -10.50
C ARG A 102 3.54 7.06 -10.78
N ILE A 103 2.85 7.74 -11.70
CA ILE A 103 3.10 9.16 -12.02
C ILE A 103 2.96 10.02 -10.76
N HIS A 104 1.91 9.84 -9.97
CA HIS A 104 1.68 10.61 -8.75
C HIS A 104 2.75 10.36 -7.69
N LYS A 105 3.20 9.11 -7.51
CA LYS A 105 4.30 8.79 -6.59
C LYS A 105 5.59 9.50 -6.99
N TYR A 106 5.95 9.46 -8.26
CA TYR A 106 7.11 10.18 -8.78
C TYR A 106 6.98 11.70 -8.62
N LEU A 107 5.82 12.28 -8.95
CA LEU A 107 5.60 13.71 -8.76
C LEU A 107 5.66 14.15 -7.28
N LEU A 108 5.31 13.27 -6.33
CA LEU A 108 5.47 13.51 -4.90
C LEU A 108 6.95 13.46 -4.49
N GLU A 109 7.70 12.47 -4.99
CA GLU A 109 9.14 12.32 -4.75
C GLU A 109 9.94 13.55 -5.26
N GLU A 110 9.56 14.08 -6.42
CA GLU A 110 10.18 15.28 -7.04
C GLU A 110 9.66 16.61 -6.45
N GLY A 111 8.71 16.60 -5.52
CA GLY A 111 8.12 17.82 -4.93
C GLY A 111 7.20 18.62 -5.86
N LEU A 112 6.86 18.07 -7.04
CA LEU A 112 5.99 18.69 -8.04
C LEU A 112 4.49 18.51 -7.74
N ALA A 113 4.15 17.69 -6.74
CA ALA A 113 2.81 17.50 -6.22
C ALA A 113 2.76 17.73 -4.71
N LYS A 114 1.66 18.32 -4.22
CA LYS A 114 1.42 18.51 -2.78
C LYS A 114 0.55 17.39 -2.23
N GLU A 115 0.94 16.87 -1.08
CA GLU A 115 0.13 15.89 -0.36
C GLU A 115 -0.94 16.60 0.48
N GLU A 116 -2.20 16.20 0.31
CA GLU A 116 -3.31 16.70 1.11
C GLU A 116 -3.82 15.62 2.08
N PRO A 117 -3.36 15.59 3.34
CA PRO A 117 -3.69 14.53 4.29
C PRO A 117 -5.19 14.48 4.62
N ARG A 118 -5.87 15.63 4.57
CA ARG A 118 -7.33 15.73 4.75
C ARG A 118 -8.09 14.89 3.71
N LYS A 119 -7.61 14.81 2.47
CA LYS A 119 -8.24 14.05 1.38
C LYS A 119 -7.91 12.56 1.39
N LYS A 120 -6.86 12.14 2.11
CA LYS A 120 -6.46 10.73 2.24
C LYS A 120 -7.15 9.99 3.38
N ARG A 121 -7.82 10.71 4.29
CA ARG A 121 -8.54 10.09 5.40
C ARG A 121 -9.69 9.24 4.86
N ARG A 122 -9.87 8.06 5.46
CA ARG A 122 -11.05 7.23 5.22
C ARG A 122 -12.30 8.09 5.46
N ARG A 123 -13.23 8.11 4.50
CA ARG A 123 -14.53 8.74 4.70
C ARG A 123 -15.15 8.18 5.98
N LYS A 124 -15.75 9.03 6.80
CA LYS A 124 -16.49 8.55 7.96
C LYS A 124 -17.51 7.49 7.51
N PRO A 125 -17.74 6.42 8.29
CA PRO A 125 -18.82 5.48 8.00
C PRO A 125 -20.14 6.25 7.85
N TYR A 126 -21.08 5.70 7.08
CA TYR A 126 -22.36 6.35 6.76
C TYR A 126 -22.97 6.98 8.02
N ILE A 127 -23.15 8.30 7.98
CA ILE A 127 -23.78 9.06 9.06
C ILE A 127 -25.25 9.17 8.67
N ARG A 128 -26.13 8.53 9.42
CA ARG A 128 -27.57 8.73 9.27
C ARG A 128 -27.90 10.10 9.85
N TYR A 129 -28.29 11.03 9.00
CA TYR A 129 -28.81 12.32 9.44
C TYR A 129 -30.28 12.10 9.83
N GLU A 130 -30.55 12.03 11.12
CA GLU A 130 -31.92 12.15 11.63
C GLU A 130 -32.31 13.63 11.51
N ARG A 131 -33.44 13.88 10.85
CA ARG A 131 -34.01 15.23 10.71
C ARG A 131 -35.25 15.29 11.59
N GLU A 132 -35.42 16.37 12.34
CA GLU A 132 -36.62 16.59 13.16
C GLU A 132 -37.86 16.94 12.32
N HIS A 133 -37.68 17.49 11.11
CA HIS A 133 -38.78 17.90 10.23
C HIS A 133 -38.60 17.42 8.78
N SER A 134 -39.67 16.89 8.20
CA SER A 134 -39.73 16.19 6.90
C SER A 134 -39.50 17.09 5.66
N MET A 135 -39.63 18.41 5.80
CA MET A 135 -39.66 19.38 4.69
C MET A 135 -38.51 20.42 4.71
N SER A 136 -37.44 20.19 5.46
CA SER A 136 -36.35 21.17 5.64
C SER A 136 -35.40 21.35 4.44
N ALA A 137 -35.53 20.55 3.38
CA ALA A 137 -34.66 20.58 2.19
C ALA A 137 -35.42 20.97 0.89
N GLY A 138 -36.60 21.56 1.00
CA GLY A 138 -37.31 22.12 -0.15
C GLY A 138 -36.65 23.43 -0.57
N HIS A 139 -35.74 23.39 -1.54
CA HIS A 139 -35.32 24.58 -2.28
C HIS A 139 -36.43 24.92 -3.29
N ILE A 140 -37.29 25.89 -2.95
CA ILE A 140 -38.26 26.46 -3.90
C ILE A 140 -37.55 27.62 -4.58
N ASP A 141 -37.09 27.42 -5.81
CA ASP A 141 -36.52 28.50 -6.63
C ASP A 141 -37.67 29.40 -7.09
N GLY A 142 -37.99 30.41 -6.28
CA GLY A 142 -39.04 31.38 -6.55
C GLY A 142 -38.52 32.50 -7.45
N SER A 143 -38.81 32.44 -8.75
CA SER A 143 -38.62 33.57 -9.66
C SER A 143 -39.73 34.61 -9.44
N ILE A 144 -39.53 35.53 -8.49
CA ILE A 144 -40.38 36.71 -8.37
C ILE A 144 -39.94 37.72 -9.45
N ARG A 145 -40.65 37.74 -10.58
CA ARG A 145 -40.64 38.90 -11.49
C ARG A 145 -41.40 40.03 -10.82
N MET A 146 -40.67 41.04 -10.36
CA MET A 146 -41.26 42.33 -9.99
C MET A 146 -41.55 43.09 -11.28
N GLY A 147 -42.84 43.41 -11.51
CA GLY A 147 -43.29 44.32 -12.56
C GLY A 147 -43.22 45.77 -12.13
#